data_AF-A0A4Z2J927-F1
#
_entry.id   AF-A0A4Z2J927-F1
#
_cell.length_a   1.000
_cell.length_b   1.000
_cell.length_c   1.000
_cell.angle_alpha   90.00
_cell.angle_beta   90.00
_cell.angle_gamma   90.00
#
_symmetry.space_group_name_H-M   'P 1'
#
loop_
_entity.id
_entity.type
_entity.pdbx_description
1 polymer ?
#
loop_
_entity_poly.entity_id
_entity_poly.type
_entity_poly.pdbx_seq_one_letter_code
_entity_poly.pdbx_strand_id
1 'polypeptide(L)'
;MEEPEYLRAVLLEVQRLWPPFIGGRRIADQDSTLAGFHVPKDYGVIYISHSVHRDPEVFPQPDSFLPERWSGRNAGQEHFLCSFGNGPRSCIGPKLNDVFLKVTLFLYS
;
A
#
# COMPACT_ATOMS: atom_id res chain seq x y z
N MET A 1 -17.27 6.76 20.57
CA MET A 1 -16.50 5.79 19.78
C MET A 1 -16.29 6.48 18.46
N GLU A 2 -15.11 7.07 18.26
CA GLU A 2 -14.80 7.86 17.06
C GLU A 2 -15.16 7.08 15.80
N GLU A 3 -15.69 7.78 14.80
CA GLU A 3 -16.36 7.18 13.65
C GLU A 3 -15.50 6.07 13.00
N PRO A 4 -16.09 4.90 12.67
CA PRO A 4 -15.36 3.76 12.07
C PRO A 4 -14.61 4.14 10.78
N GLU A 5 -15.00 5.25 10.16
CA GLU A 5 -14.38 5.83 8.97
C GLU A 5 -13.06 6.54 9.29
N TYR A 6 -12.97 7.29 10.40
CA TYR A 6 -11.73 7.94 10.80
C TYR A 6 -10.68 6.91 11.26
N LEU A 7 -11.11 5.89 12.02
CA LEU A 7 -10.23 4.77 12.37
C LEU A 7 -9.69 4.06 11.13
N ARG A 8 -10.55 3.82 10.12
CA ARG A 8 -10.11 3.25 8.83
C ARG A 8 -9.07 4.16 8.17
N ALA A 9 -9.30 5.46 8.14
CA ALA A 9 -8.38 6.44 7.55
C ALA A 9 -7.00 6.44 8.24
N VAL A 10 -6.99 6.37 9.58
CA VAL A 10 -5.77 6.24 10.40
C VAL A 10 -5.02 4.97 10.03
N LEU A 11 -5.71 3.81 9.95
CA LEU A 11 -5.08 2.54 9.61
C LEU A 11 -4.49 2.53 8.20
N LEU A 12 -5.17 3.13 7.22
CA LEU A 12 -4.66 3.27 5.85
C LEU A 12 -3.41 4.17 5.82
N GLU A 13 -3.40 5.26 6.59
CA GLU A 13 -2.25 6.17 6.63
C GLU A 13 -1.03 5.55 7.32
N VAL A 14 -1.23 4.75 8.38
CA VAL A 14 -0.18 3.94 8.99
C VAL A 14 0.41 2.97 7.95
N GLN A 15 -0.43 2.27 7.19
CA GLN A 15 0.03 1.33 6.16
C GLN A 15 0.77 2.02 5.00
N ARG A 16 0.48 3.29 4.72
CA ARG A 16 1.18 4.07 3.68
C ARG A 16 2.56 4.50 4.13
N LEU A 17 2.67 5.04 5.33
CA LEU A 17 3.92 5.58 5.86
C LEU A 17 4.86 4.47 6.35
N TRP A 18 4.31 3.44 6.98
CA TRP A 18 5.05 2.34 7.59
C TRP A 18 4.48 0.99 7.16
N PRO A 19 4.56 0.65 5.85
CA PRO A 19 4.08 -0.63 5.40
C PRO A 19 4.94 -1.76 5.98
N PRO A 20 4.37 -2.95 6.25
CA PRO A 20 5.13 -4.11 6.70
C PRO A 20 6.16 -4.58 5.66
N PHE A 21 5.93 -4.25 4.38
CA PHE A 21 6.84 -4.55 3.27
C PHE A 21 6.98 -3.32 2.36
N ILE A 22 8.21 -3.00 1.98
CA ILE A 22 8.52 -1.86 1.12
C ILE A 22 8.35 -2.13 -0.38
N GLY A 23 8.08 -3.38 -0.76
CA GLY A 23 8.06 -3.83 -2.14
C GLY A 23 8.03 -5.35 -2.26
N GLY A 24 8.32 -5.85 -3.45
CA GLY A 24 8.37 -7.29 -3.70
C GLY A 24 9.22 -7.65 -4.92
N ARG A 25 9.54 -8.94 -5.03
CA ARG A 25 10.30 -9.50 -6.14
C ARG A 25 9.42 -10.34 -7.06
N ARG A 26 9.73 -10.35 -8.35
CA ARG A 26 9.19 -11.26 -9.37
C ARG A 26 10.34 -11.78 -10.23
N ILE A 27 10.10 -12.90 -10.90
CA ILE A 27 10.95 -13.39 -11.98
C ILE A 27 10.11 -13.28 -13.25
N ALA A 28 10.67 -12.71 -14.32
CA ALA A 28 10.00 -12.66 -15.61
C ALA A 28 9.86 -14.08 -16.18
N ASP A 29 8.64 -14.52 -16.46
CA ASP A 29 8.35 -15.83 -17.06
C ASP A 29 8.54 -15.84 -18.58
N GLN A 30 8.54 -14.65 -19.18
CA GLN A 30 8.80 -14.40 -20.60
C GLN A 30 9.47 -13.04 -20.80
N ASP A 31 10.06 -12.86 -21.97
CA ASP A 31 10.54 -11.58 -22.46
C ASP A 31 9.39 -10.56 -22.44
N SER A 32 9.64 -9.45 -21.77
CA SER A 32 8.63 -8.43 -21.44
C SER A 32 9.18 -7.03 -21.70
N THR A 33 8.29 -6.05 -21.84
CA THR A 33 8.67 -4.63 -21.88
C THR A 33 7.91 -3.88 -20.79
N LEU A 34 8.63 -3.23 -19.88
CA LEU A 34 8.07 -2.45 -18.78
C LEU A 34 8.51 -0.99 -18.93
N ALA A 35 7.54 -0.07 -19.11
CA ALA A 35 7.80 1.35 -19.30
C ALA A 35 8.87 1.66 -20.39
N GLY A 36 8.90 0.86 -21.46
CA GLY A 36 9.88 0.96 -22.54
C GLY A 36 11.20 0.23 -22.31
N PHE A 37 11.44 -0.32 -21.11
CA PHE A 37 12.61 -1.14 -20.81
C PHE A 37 12.35 -2.61 -21.12
N HIS A 38 13.24 -3.23 -21.90
CA HIS A 38 13.18 -4.66 -22.15
C HIS A 38 13.67 -5.46 -20.95
N VAL A 39 12.86 -6.42 -20.50
CA VAL A 39 13.15 -7.34 -19.40
C VAL A 39 13.13 -8.75 -19.98
N PRO A 40 14.30 -9.39 -20.16
CA PRO A 40 14.35 -10.75 -20.68
C PRO A 40 13.77 -11.76 -19.69
N LYS A 41 13.35 -12.92 -20.20
CA LYS A 41 12.94 -14.06 -19.40
C LYS A 41 13.99 -14.42 -18.34
N ASP A 42 13.51 -14.90 -17.20
CA ASP A 42 14.28 -15.34 -16.03
C ASP A 42 15.01 -14.22 -15.25
N TYR A 43 14.92 -12.96 -15.68
CA TYR A 43 15.41 -11.84 -14.90
C TYR A 43 14.55 -11.57 -13.65
N GLY A 44 15.23 -11.21 -12.57
CA GLY A 44 14.61 -10.71 -11.35
C GLY A 44 14.18 -9.26 -11.50
N VAL A 45 12.93 -8.97 -11.17
CA VAL A 45 12.36 -7.63 -11.10
C VAL A 45 11.96 -7.33 -9.67
N ILE A 46 12.39 -6.19 -9.15
CA ILE A 46 11.99 -5.69 -7.84
C ILE A 46 11.14 -4.44 -8.07
N TYR A 47 9.96 -4.41 -7.47
CA TYR A 47 9.15 -3.20 -7.38
C TYR A 47 9.20 -2.68 -5.95
N ILE A 48 9.26 -1.35 -5.80
CA ILE A 48 9.30 -0.68 -4.50
C ILE A 48 7.98 0.07 -4.34
N SER A 49 7.00 -0.58 -3.72
CA SER A 49 5.68 0.03 -3.47
C SER A 49 5.78 1.25 -2.55
N HIS A 50 6.73 1.24 -1.61
CA HIS A 50 6.98 2.36 -0.71
C HIS A 50 7.39 3.64 -1.46
N SER A 51 8.00 3.54 -2.64
CA SER A 51 8.33 4.71 -3.46
C SER A 51 7.06 5.45 -3.91
N VAL A 52 6.03 4.72 -4.35
CA VAL A 52 4.74 5.30 -4.73
C VAL A 52 4.04 5.91 -3.51
N HIS A 53 4.16 5.29 -2.34
CA HIS A 53 3.59 5.80 -1.09
C HIS A 53 4.19 7.15 -0.67
N ARG A 54 5.42 7.43 -1.11
CA ARG A 54 6.17 8.66 -0.80
C ARG A 54 6.22 9.65 -1.97
N ASP A 55 5.57 9.34 -3.08
CA ASP A 55 5.55 10.21 -4.25
C ASP A 55 4.61 11.42 -4.00
N PRO A 56 5.11 12.67 -4.01
CA PRO A 56 4.28 13.86 -3.79
C PRO A 56 3.24 14.12 -4.89
N GLU A 57 3.40 13.55 -6.09
CA GLU A 57 2.41 13.64 -7.16
C GLU A 57 1.17 12.77 -6.86
N VAL A 58 1.39 11.65 -6.17
CA VAL A 58 0.32 10.72 -5.75
C VAL A 58 -0.23 11.08 -4.36
N PHE A 59 0.67 11.37 -3.41
CA PHE A 59 0.35 11.72 -2.03
C PHE A 59 0.97 13.06 -1.65
N PRO A 60 0.22 14.18 -1.78
CA PRO A 60 0.69 15.49 -1.34
C PRO A 60 1.08 15.47 0.14
N GLN A 61 2.19 16.14 0.47
CA GLN A 61 2.83 16.06 1.78
C GLN A 61 3.11 14.60 2.16
N PRO A 62 3.94 13.88 1.39
CA PRO A 62 4.06 12.43 1.48
C PRO A 62 4.61 11.95 2.82
N ASP A 63 5.37 12.79 3.53
CA ASP A 63 5.96 12.42 4.82
C ASP A 63 5.10 12.79 6.02
N SER A 64 4.02 13.54 5.80
CA SER A 64 3.07 13.92 6.85
C SER A 64 2.06 12.80 7.11
N PHE A 65 1.79 12.54 8.37
CA PHE A 65 0.70 11.66 8.81
C PHE A 65 -0.63 12.43 8.74
N LEU A 66 -1.40 12.22 7.67
CA LEU A 66 -2.67 12.93 7.41
C LEU A 66 -3.80 11.94 7.09
N PRO A 67 -4.48 11.35 8.09
CA PRO A 67 -5.62 10.46 7.87
C PRO A 67 -6.71 11.06 6.98
N GLU A 68 -6.94 12.36 7.07
CA GLU A 68 -7.98 13.10 6.33
C GLU A 68 -7.80 13.01 4.81
N ARG A 69 -6.61 12.63 4.31
CA ARG A 69 -6.41 12.42 2.87
C ARG A 69 -7.33 11.35 2.30
N TRP A 70 -7.72 10.36 3.13
CA TRP A 70 -8.54 9.22 2.73
C TRP A 70 -10.04 9.52 2.67
N SER A 71 -10.49 10.64 3.25
CA SER A 71 -11.85 11.18 3.09
C SER A 71 -11.91 12.37 2.12
N GLY A 72 -10.77 12.96 1.76
CA GLY A 72 -10.65 14.08 0.84
C GLY A 72 -10.10 13.71 -0.54
N ARG A 73 -8.98 14.34 -0.93
CA ARG A 73 -8.41 14.26 -2.30
C ARG A 73 -8.07 12.84 -2.77
N ASN A 74 -7.75 11.94 -1.85
CA ASN A 74 -7.36 10.56 -2.16
C ASN A 74 -8.49 9.56 -1.83
N ALA A 75 -9.73 10.02 -1.64
CA ALA A 75 -10.89 9.14 -1.53
C ALA A 75 -11.02 8.29 -2.82
N GLY A 76 -11.11 6.96 -2.69
CA GLY A 76 -11.15 6.04 -3.83
C GLY A 76 -9.79 5.74 -4.47
N GLN A 77 -8.71 6.33 -3.97
CA GLN A 77 -7.35 6.13 -4.47
C GLN A 77 -6.56 5.06 -3.69
N GLU A 78 -7.24 4.19 -2.93
CA GLU A 78 -6.62 3.11 -2.17
C GLU A 78 -5.87 2.11 -3.06
N HIS A 79 -6.15 2.08 -4.37
CA HIS A 79 -5.43 1.24 -5.32
C HIS A 79 -3.94 1.61 -5.50
N PHE A 80 -3.54 2.84 -5.13
CA PHE A 80 -2.11 3.23 -5.05
C PHE A 80 -1.44 2.70 -3.78
N LEU A 81 -2.21 2.27 -2.77
CA LEU A 81 -1.71 1.68 -1.54
C LEU A 81 -1.35 0.20 -1.74
N CYS A 82 -0.21 -0.05 -2.36
CA CYS A 82 0.30 -1.40 -2.60
C CYS A 82 1.06 -2.03 -1.40
N SER A 83 0.68 -1.74 -0.16
CA SER A 83 1.37 -2.24 1.07
C SER A 83 1.31 -3.77 1.20
N PHE A 84 0.33 -4.39 0.59
CA PHE A 84 0.14 -5.84 0.51
C PHE A 84 0.37 -6.40 -0.91
N GLY A 85 1.04 -5.63 -1.77
CA GLY A 85 1.12 -5.91 -3.20
C GLY A 85 -0.22 -5.66 -3.90
N ASN A 86 -0.23 -5.85 -5.23
CA ASN A 86 -1.42 -5.70 -6.07
C ASN A 86 -1.44 -6.79 -7.15
N GLY A 87 -2.61 -6.99 -7.78
CA GLY A 87 -2.82 -7.98 -8.84
C GLY A 87 -2.94 -9.43 -8.33
N PRO A 88 -2.80 -10.44 -9.22
CA PRO A 88 -3.08 -11.85 -8.91
C PRO A 88 -2.21 -12.47 -7.81
N ARG A 89 -1.14 -11.79 -7.42
CA ARG A 89 -0.18 -12.21 -6.39
C ARG A 89 -0.13 -11.22 -5.22
N SER A 90 -1.20 -10.47 -5.00
CA SER A 90 -1.39 -9.69 -3.77
C SER A 90 -1.47 -10.62 -2.56
N CYS A 91 -1.20 -10.09 -1.38
CA CYS A 91 -1.37 -10.81 -0.13
C CYS A 91 -2.82 -11.30 0.02
N ILE A 92 -3.00 -12.50 0.58
CA ILE A 92 -4.32 -13.03 0.94
C ILE A 92 -4.82 -12.52 2.31
N GLY A 93 -3.89 -11.99 3.12
CA GLY A 93 -4.12 -11.54 4.49
C GLY A 93 -4.64 -10.12 4.76
N PRO A 94 -4.91 -9.19 3.80
CA PRO A 94 -5.33 -7.83 4.16
C PRO A 94 -6.56 -7.77 5.07
N LYS A 95 -7.58 -8.59 4.79
CA LYS A 95 -8.79 -8.67 5.63
C LYS A 95 -8.51 -9.16 7.04
N LEU A 96 -7.60 -10.12 7.18
CA LEU A 96 -7.21 -10.66 8.48
C LEU A 96 -6.39 -9.64 9.27
N ASN A 97 -5.49 -8.92 8.59
CA ASN A 97 -4.74 -7.81 9.17
C ASN A 97 -5.67 -6.71 9.72
N ASP A 98 -6.69 -6.32 8.97
CA ASP A 98 -7.67 -5.33 9.43
C ASP A 98 -8.40 -5.76 10.70
N VAL A 99 -8.76 -7.04 10.82
CA VAL A 99 -9.35 -7.59 12.04
C VAL A 99 -8.36 -7.51 13.20
N PHE A 100 -7.12 -7.97 13.00
CA PHE A 100 -6.10 -7.90 14.05
C PHE A 100 -5.85 -6.47 14.52
N LEU A 101 -5.66 -5.51 13.61
CA LEU A 101 -5.40 -4.12 13.97
C LEU A 101 -6.56 -3.51 14.78
N LYS A 102 -7.81 -3.76 14.36
CA LYS A 102 -8.99 -3.25 15.08
C LYS A 102 -9.16 -3.88 16.46
N VAL A 103 -8.97 -5.19 16.57
CA VAL A 103 -9.04 -5.89 17.86
C VAL A 103 -7.93 -5.44 18.79
N THR A 104 -6.69 -5.33 18.30
CA THR A 104 -5.57 -4.83 19.08
C THR A 104 -5.86 -3.41 19.57
N LEU A 105 -6.28 -2.50 18.70
CA LEU A 105 -6.60 -1.13 19.13
C LEU A 105 -7.68 -1.11 20.21
N PHE A 106 -8.77 -1.88 20.04
CA PHE A 106 -9.85 -1.96 21.03
C PHE A 106 -9.41 -2.52 22.39
N LEU A 107 -8.48 -3.49 22.40
CA LEU A 107 -8.02 -4.11 23.66
C LEU A 107 -6.98 -3.26 24.40
N TYR A 108 -6.32 -2.32 23.74
CA TYR A 108 -5.22 -1.53 24.29
C TYR A 108 -5.50 0.00 24.30
N SER A 109 -6.72 0.43 23.98
CA SER A 109 -7.22 1.81 24.12
C SER A 109 -8.14 1.95 25.32
#